data_AF-L8E9Y4-F1
#
_entry.id   AF-L8E9Y4-F1
#
_cell.length_a   1.000
_cell.length_b   1.000
_cell.length_c   1.000
_cell.angle_alpha   90.00
_cell.angle_beta   90.00
_cell.angle_gamma   90.00
#
_symmetry.space_group_name_H-M   'P 1'
#
loop_
_entity.id
_entity.type
_entity.pdbx_description
1 polymer ?
#
loop_
_entity_poly.entity_id
_entity_poly.type
_entity_poly.pdbx_seq_one_letter_code
_entity_poly.pdbx_strand_id
1 'polypeptide(L)' 'SELTNELLKKDGKVQATNSFSGVNYWLVKNKIEVFYPGPGHTPDNVVVWLPERKILFGGCFIKPYGLGNLGDANIEA' A
#
# COMPACT_ATOMS: atom_id res chain seq x y z
N SER A 1 1.04 -6.60 -0.51
CA SER A 1 -0.24 -7.30 -0.64
C SER A 1 -0.10 -8.37 -1.73
N GLU A 2 -1.09 -9.26 -1.91
CA GLU A 2 -1.14 -10.17 -3.06
C GLU A 2 -1.12 -9.39 -4.39
N LEU A 3 -1.87 -8.29 -4.47
CA LEU A 3 -1.89 -7.40 -5.64
C LEU A 3 -0.49 -6.82 -5.96
N THR A 4 0.29 -6.42 -4.94
CA THR A 4 1.69 -6.00 -5.17
C THR A 4 2.51 -7.14 -5.80
N ASN A 5 2.36 -8.36 -5.29
CA ASN A 5 3.08 -9.52 -5.84
C ASN A 5 2.63 -9.84 -7.27
N GLU A 6 1.37 -9.63 -7.63
CA GLU A 6 0.87 -9.75 -9.01
C GLU A 6 1.52 -8.72 -9.95
N LEU A 7 1.58 -7.45 -9.52
CA LEU A 7 2.24 -6.39 -10.29
C LEU A 7 3.75 -6.65 -10.44
N LEU A 8 4.44 -7.04 -9.36
CA LEU A 8 5.86 -7.41 -9.42
C LEU A 8 6.11 -8.57 -10.39
N LYS A 9 5.26 -9.60 -10.37
CA LYS A 9 5.35 -10.74 -11.30
C LYS A 9 5.15 -10.31 -12.75
N LYS A 10 4.17 -9.46 -13.01
CA LYS A 10 3.90 -8.89 -14.35
C LYS A 10 5.11 -8.11 -14.88
N ASP A 11 5.79 -7.40 -14.00
CA ASP A 11 7.00 -6.63 -14.30
C ASP A 11 8.29 -7.49 -14.37
N GLY A 12 8.21 -8.80 -14.13
CA GLY A 12 9.40 -9.67 -14.05
C GLY A 12 10.31 -9.36 -12.86
N LYS A 13 9.79 -8.75 -11.80
CA LYS A 13 10.53 -8.40 -10.58
C LYS A 13 10.38 -9.50 -9.52
N VAL A 14 11.36 -9.58 -8.62
CA VAL A 14 11.32 -10.50 -7.47
C VAL A 14 10.13 -10.15 -6.58
N GLN A 15 9.37 -11.17 -6.21
CA GLN A 15 8.18 -11.05 -5.36
C GLN A 15 8.54 -11.16 -3.88
N ALA A 16 7.72 -10.57 -3.01
CA ALA A 16 7.83 -10.80 -1.57
C ALA A 16 7.48 -12.26 -1.24
N THR A 17 8.20 -12.86 -0.30
CA THR A 17 8.00 -14.28 0.09
C THR A 17 6.73 -14.52 0.90
N ASN A 18 6.16 -13.46 1.49
CA ASN A 18 4.90 -13.48 2.21
C ASN A 18 3.98 -12.41 1.64
N SER A 19 2.72 -12.77 1.42
CA SER A 19 1.67 -11.87 0.95
C SER A 19 0.47 -11.89 1.88
N PHE A 20 -0.38 -10.89 1.73
CA PHE A 20 -1.64 -10.75 2.46
C PHE A 20 -2.69 -10.18 1.51
N SER A 21 -3.95 -10.47 1.79
CA SER A 21 -5.12 -9.96 1.08
C SER A 21 -6.13 -9.35 2.07
N GLY A 22 -7.17 -8.72 1.52
CA GLY A 22 -8.19 -8.02 2.30
C GLY A 22 -7.85 -6.56 2.58
N VAL A 23 -8.79 -5.88 3.23
CA VAL A 23 -8.73 -4.44 3.51
C VAL A 23 -7.78 -4.11 4.67
N ASN A 24 -7.76 -4.95 5.71
CA ASN A 24 -6.90 -4.79 6.88
C ASN A 24 -6.07 -6.05 7.12
N TYR A 25 -4.81 -5.87 7.50
CA TYR A 25 -3.91 -6.95 7.88
C TYR A 25 -3.03 -6.54 9.06
N TRP A 26 -3.07 -7.30 10.16
CA TRP A 26 -2.18 -7.09 11.30
C TRP A 26 -0.86 -7.79 11.07
N LEU A 27 0.18 -7.03 10.71
CA LEU A 27 1.55 -7.55 10.68
C LEU A 27 2.02 -7.91 12.09
N VAL A 28 1.68 -7.07 13.06
CA VAL A 28 1.85 -7.35 14.49
C VAL A 28 0.56 -6.93 15.19
N LYS A 29 -0.18 -7.90 15.73
CA LYS A 29 -1.49 -7.68 16.36
C LYS A 29 -1.46 -6.51 17.35
N ASN A 30 -2.38 -5.56 17.17
CA ASN A 30 -2.54 -4.34 17.96
C ASN A 30 -1.36 -3.34 17.93
N LYS A 31 -0.34 -3.55 17.09
CA LYS A 31 0.86 -2.70 17.04
C LYS A 31 1.18 -2.17 15.64
N ILE A 32 1.01 -2.99 14.61
CA ILE A 32 1.29 -2.64 13.22
C ILE A 32 0.18 -3.20 12.34
N GLU A 33 -0.65 -2.31 11.82
CA GLU A 33 -1.73 -2.64 10.89
C GLU A 33 -1.39 -2.11 9.50
N VAL A 34 -1.62 -2.93 8.48
CA VAL A 34 -1.57 -2.54 7.08
C VAL A 34 -3.01 -2.39 6.59
N PHE A 35 -3.33 -1.24 6.00
CA PHE A 35 -4.65 -0.92 5.49
C PHE A 35 -4.59 -0.62 4.00
N TYR A 36 -5.51 -1.20 3.24
CA TYR A 36 -5.72 -0.93 1.82
C TYR A 36 -6.91 0.02 1.66
N PRO A 37 -6.68 1.33 1.39
CA PRO A 37 -7.75 2.31 1.25
C PRO A 37 -8.48 2.26 -0.10
N GLY A 38 -8.05 1.39 -1.02
CA GLY A 38 -8.43 1.44 -2.43
C GLY A 38 -7.30 1.98 -3.31
N PRO A 39 -7.47 1.94 -4.64
CA PRO A 39 -6.46 2.41 -5.59
C PRO A 39 -6.25 3.92 -5.49
N GLY A 40 -5.04 4.39 -5.76
CA GLY A 40 -4.71 5.82 -5.77
C GLY A 40 -3.38 6.10 -6.46
N HIS A 41 -2.30 6.24 -5.68
CA HIS A 41 -0.96 6.43 -6.27
C HIS A 41 -0.53 5.22 -7.11
N THR A 42 -0.93 4.01 -6.70
CA THR A 42 -0.85 2.80 -7.51
C THR A 42 -2.12 1.97 -7.25
N PRO A 43 -2.49 0.99 -8.10
CA PRO A 43 -3.64 0.13 -7.83
C PRO A 43 -3.49 -0.71 -6.55
N ASP A 44 -2.26 -0.94 -6.11
CA ASP A 44 -1.91 -1.81 -4.99
C ASP A 44 -1.42 -1.09 -3.73
N ASN A 45 -1.48 0.25 -3.71
CA ASN A 45 -0.93 1.04 -2.62
C ASN A 45 -1.51 0.63 -1.26
N VAL A 46 -0.71 0.67 -0.20
CA VAL A 46 -1.21 0.46 1.17
C VAL A 46 -0.67 1.57 2.07
N VAL A 47 -1.33 1.75 3.21
CA VAL A 47 -0.82 2.58 4.31
C VAL A 47 -0.59 1.71 5.55
N VAL A 48 0.30 2.13 6.43
CA VAL A 48 0.62 1.41 7.67
C VAL A 48 0.28 2.27 8.88
N TRP A 49 -0.52 1.73 9.79
CA TRP A 49 -0.98 2.38 11.01
C TRP A 49 -0.27 1.82 12.25
N LEU A 50 0.27 2.73 13.08
CA LEU A 50 0.88 2.45 14.36
C LEU A 50 0.01 3.04 15.49
N PRO A 51 -0.99 2.28 16.00
CA PRO A 51 -2.03 2.80 16.90
C PRO A 51 -1.48 3.41 18.20
N GLU A 52 -0.48 2.77 18.83
CA GLU A 52 0.08 3.25 20.11
C GLU A 52 0.74 4.63 20.00
N ARG A 53 1.24 4.98 18.82
CA ARG A 53 1.94 6.25 18.58
C ARG A 53 1.09 7.25 17.80
N LYS A 54 -0.08 6.84 17.33
CA LYS A 54 -0.94 7.60 16.43
C LYS A 54 -0.21 8.06 15.16
N ILE A 55 0.65 7.20 14.62
CA ILE A 55 1.45 7.49 13.42
C ILE A 55 0.88 6.70 12.24
N LEU A 56 0.64 7.40 11.13
CA LEU A 56 0.30 6.82 9.84
C LEU A 56 1.48 6.97 8.89
N PHE A 57 2.01 5.85 8.41
CA PHE A 57 2.93 5.84 7.27
C PHE A 57 2.11 5.73 5.99
N GLY A 58 1.89 6.88 5.34
CA GLY A 58 1.10 6.98 4.11
C GLY A 58 1.87 6.70 2.82
N GLY A 59 3.20 6.56 2.88
CA GLY A 59 4.04 6.41 1.69
C GLY A 59 3.74 7.46 0.61
N CYS A 60 3.84 7.06 -0.66
CA CYS A 60 3.53 7.93 -1.80
C CYS A 60 2.02 8.12 -2.05
N PHE A 61 1.15 7.49 -1.26
CA PHE A 61 -0.30 7.71 -1.33
C PHE A 61 -0.68 9.11 -0.83
N ILE A 62 0.00 9.61 0.20
CA ILE A 62 -0.23 10.93 0.78
C ILE A 62 0.77 11.93 0.20
N LYS A 63 0.28 12.91 -0.57
CA LYS A 63 1.11 13.95 -1.19
C LYS A 63 0.52 15.35 -0.97
N PRO A 64 1.02 16.12 0.00
CA PRO A 64 0.45 17.43 0.33
C PRO A 64 0.73 18.51 -0.72
N TYR A 65 1.72 18.33 -1.60
CA TYR A 65 2.17 19.35 -2.56
C TYR A 65 2.09 18.86 -4.02
N GLY A 66 0.93 18.32 -4.40
CA GLY A 66 0.67 17.83 -5.76
C GLY A 66 1.00 16.35 -5.96
N LEU A 67 0.46 15.76 -7.03
CA LEU A 67 0.41 14.31 -7.20
C LEU A 67 1.75 13.64 -7.57
N GLY A 68 2.80 14.41 -7.87
CA GLY A 68 4.12 13.86 -8.21
C GLY A 68 4.10 12.92 -9.43
N ASN A 69 4.80 11.77 -9.35
CA ASN A 69 4.79 10.76 -10.41
C ASN A 69 3.41 10.09 -10.54
N LEU A 70 2.88 10.08 -11.77
CA LEU A 70 1.57 9.54 -12.13
C LEU A 70 1.64 8.28 -13.02
N GLY A 71 2.85 7.78 -13.35
CA GLY A 71 3.01 6.68 -14.32
C GLY A 71 2.22 5.41 -13.98
N ASP A 72 2.05 5.13 -12.68
CA ASP A 72 1.30 3.99 -12.16
C ASP A 72 0.01 4.39 -11.43
N ALA A 73 -0.35 5.68 -11.46
CA ALA A 73 -1.50 6.17 -10.70
C ALA A 73 -2.83 5.75 -11.32
N ASN A 74 -3.80 5.43 -10.46
CA ASN A 74 -5.19 5.31 -10.89
C ASN A 74 -5.84 6.69 -10.82
N ILE A 75 -6.05 7.30 -11.99
CA ILE A 75 -6.56 8.68 -12.12
C ILE A 75 -8.11 8.72 -12.11
N GLU A 76 -8.77 7.57 -12.30
CA GLU A 76 -10.24 7.47 -12.39
C GLU A 76 -10.90 7.05 -11.07
N ALA A 77 -10.11 6.82 -10.02
CA ALA A 77 -10.58 6.38 -8.70
C ALA A 77 -11.36 7.47 -7.93
#